data_AF-A0AA88DN67-F1
#
_entry.id   AF-A0AA88DN67-F1
#
_cell.length_a   1.000
_cell.length_b   1.000
_cell.length_c   1.000
_cell.angle_alpha   90.00
_cell.angle_beta   90.00
_cell.angle_gamma   90.00
#
_symmetry.space_group_name_H-M   'P 1'
#
loop_
_entity.id
_entity.type
_entity.pdbx_description
1 polymer ?
#
loop_
_entity_poly.entity_id
_entity_poly.type
_entity_poly.pdbx_seq_one_letter_code
_entity_poly.pdbx_strand_id
1 'polypeptide(L)'
;MSTATPVPLCKRITSVLLQIHSNGGRFSRIIFDKEAVEEVKTQREVPDIKPGYIVQLKVEVPENKRRVSVFKGIVIARRNAGLNTTFRIRRLVAGVGVESLFPLRLYVMTACDRYSPNIKEIKVLDKKKVRRAKLYYLRDKMNALKKQ
;
A
#
# COMPACT_ATOMS: atom_id res chain seq x y z
N MET A 1 -31.79 -25.48 17.91
CA MET A 1 -31.51 -24.08 17.52
C MET A 1 -30.10 -24.03 16.95
N SER A 2 -29.97 -24.20 15.63
CA SER A 2 -28.69 -24.32 14.93
C SER A 2 -28.23 -22.93 14.48
N THR A 3 -27.11 -22.46 15.01
CA THR A 3 -26.48 -21.20 14.62
C THR A 3 -25.76 -21.40 13.29
N ALA A 4 -26.41 -21.00 12.19
CA ALA A 4 -25.75 -20.92 10.90
C ALA A 4 -24.64 -19.85 10.97
N THR A 5 -23.40 -20.29 11.07
CA THR A 5 -22.24 -19.42 10.87
C THR A 5 -22.17 -19.06 9.37
N PRO A 6 -21.96 -17.78 9.01
CA PRO A 6 -21.87 -17.40 7.62
C PRO A 6 -20.59 -17.99 7.03
N VAL A 7 -20.76 -18.85 6.02
CA VAL A 7 -19.66 -19.45 5.26
C VAL A 7 -18.80 -18.32 4.66
N PRO A 8 -17.46 -18.37 4.75
CA PRO A 8 -16.63 -17.32 4.17
C PRO A 8 -16.81 -17.28 2.65
N LEU A 9 -17.05 -16.08 2.12
CA LEU A 9 -17.31 -15.73 0.70
C LEU A 9 -16.21 -16.13 -0.30
N CYS A 10 -15.21 -16.92 0.11
CA CYS A 10 -14.18 -17.48 -0.76
C CYS A 10 -14.77 -18.37 -1.88
N LYS A 11 -16.00 -18.89 -1.72
CA LYS A 11 -16.68 -19.72 -2.75
C LYS A 11 -17.42 -18.96 -3.85
N ARG A 12 -17.48 -17.61 -3.83
CA ARG A 12 -18.22 -16.84 -4.86
C ARG A 12 -17.36 -16.28 -5.99
N ILE A 13 -16.04 -16.23 -5.79
CA ILE A 13 -15.09 -15.64 -6.74
C ILE A 13 -14.82 -16.60 -7.93
N THR A 14 -14.99 -17.90 -7.74
CA THR A 14 -14.72 -18.89 -8.80
C THR A 14 -15.81 -18.99 -9.87
N SER A 15 -17.05 -18.55 -9.62
CA SER A 15 -18.12 -18.64 -10.63
C SER A 15 -18.09 -17.53 -11.68
N VAL A 16 -17.51 -16.36 -11.36
CA VAL A 16 -17.41 -15.24 -12.31
C VAL A 16 -16.21 -15.40 -13.26
N LEU A 17 -15.19 -16.16 -12.83
CA LEU A 17 -13.99 -16.40 -13.63
C LEU A 17 -14.25 -17.22 -14.92
N LEU A 18 -15.36 -17.95 -15.00
CA LEU A 18 -15.64 -18.85 -16.13
C LEU A 18 -16.35 -18.20 -17.32
N GLN A 19 -16.79 -16.94 -17.22
CA GLN A 19 -17.62 -16.30 -18.28
C GLN A 19 -16.89 -15.24 -19.13
N ILE A 20 -15.58 -15.07 -18.97
CA ILE A 20 -14.80 -14.00 -19.63
C ILE A 20 -13.90 -14.58 -20.74
N HIS A 21 -14.48 -15.25 -21.74
CA HIS A 21 -13.75 -15.64 -22.96
C HIS A 21 -14.27 -14.99 -24.25
N SER A 22 -15.12 -13.98 -24.15
CA SER A 22 -15.62 -13.28 -25.34
C SER A 22 -15.84 -11.81 -25.03
N ASN A 23 -15.04 -10.96 -25.68
CA ASN A 23 -15.17 -9.52 -25.90
C ASN A 23 -14.37 -8.56 -24.99
N GLY A 24 -13.31 -7.98 -25.59
CA GLY A 24 -12.93 -6.57 -25.37
C GLY A 24 -12.26 -6.19 -24.05
N GLY A 25 -11.05 -6.71 -23.79
CA GLY A 25 -10.31 -6.68 -22.52
C GLY A 25 -9.78 -5.34 -21.97
N ARG A 26 -10.53 -4.23 -22.07
CA ARG A 26 -10.20 -2.97 -21.36
C ARG A 26 -11.22 -2.56 -20.32
N PHE A 27 -12.50 -2.89 -20.51
CA PHE A 27 -13.56 -2.51 -19.58
C PHE A 27 -13.63 -3.42 -18.34
N SER A 28 -13.41 -4.73 -18.51
CA SER A 28 -13.51 -5.71 -17.41
C SER A 28 -12.51 -5.46 -16.28
N ARG A 29 -11.28 -5.03 -16.61
CA ARG A 29 -10.23 -4.76 -15.61
C ARG A 29 -10.60 -3.60 -14.69
N ILE A 30 -11.21 -2.54 -15.22
CA ILE A 30 -11.59 -1.35 -14.45
C ILE A 30 -12.70 -1.69 -13.44
N ILE A 31 -13.63 -2.57 -13.82
CA ILE A 31 -14.74 -3.00 -12.96
C ILE A 31 -14.19 -3.87 -11.81
N PHE A 32 -13.38 -4.87 -12.13
CA PHE A 32 -12.75 -5.75 -11.14
C PHE A 32 -11.88 -4.98 -10.14
N ASP A 33 -11.07 -4.02 -10.61
CA ASP A 33 -10.23 -3.20 -9.74
C ASP A 33 -11.06 -2.31 -8.80
N LYS A 34 -12.22 -1.82 -9.23
CA LYS A 34 -13.09 -0.98 -8.39
C LYS A 34 -13.77 -1.80 -7.31
N GLU A 35 -14.39 -2.93 -7.67
CA GLU A 35 -15.06 -3.83 -6.74
C GLU A 35 -14.09 -4.32 -5.66
N ALA A 36 -12.91 -4.80 -6.08
CA ALA A 36 -11.89 -5.26 -5.15
C ALA A 36 -11.33 -4.15 -4.26
N VAL A 37 -11.24 -2.90 -4.73
CA VAL A 37 -10.81 -1.76 -3.88
C VAL A 37 -11.84 -1.41 -2.82
N GLU A 38 -13.14 -1.49 -3.13
CA GLU A 38 -14.21 -1.19 -2.17
C GLU A 38 -14.28 -2.22 -1.04
N GLU A 39 -14.16 -3.52 -1.36
CA GLU A 39 -14.10 -4.60 -0.34
C GLU A 39 -12.89 -4.47 0.59
N VAL A 40 -11.77 -4.01 0.04
CA VAL A 40 -10.49 -3.79 0.73
C VAL A 40 -10.59 -2.60 1.69
N LYS A 41 -11.26 -1.50 1.29
CA LYS A 41 -11.47 -0.33 2.16
C LYS A 41 -12.33 -0.63 3.39
N THR A 42 -13.25 -1.60 3.31
CA THR A 42 -14.19 -1.91 4.41
C THR A 42 -13.48 -2.50 5.63
N GLN A 43 -12.29 -3.07 5.48
CA GLN A 43 -11.60 -3.80 6.54
C GLN A 43 -10.62 -2.94 7.35
N ARG A 44 -10.03 -1.89 6.74
CA ARG A 44 -9.12 -0.93 7.40
C ARG A 44 -9.12 0.43 6.71
N GLU A 45 -9.16 1.50 7.50
CA GLU A 45 -8.98 2.86 6.99
C GLU A 45 -7.54 3.04 6.44
N VAL A 46 -7.45 3.25 5.13
CA VAL A 46 -6.18 3.56 4.47
C VAL A 46 -5.94 5.07 4.58
N PRO A 47 -4.85 5.52 5.25
CA PRO A 47 -4.57 6.94 5.36
C PRO A 47 -4.28 7.54 3.98
N ASP A 48 -4.75 8.76 3.72
CA ASP A 48 -4.47 9.44 2.47
C ASP A 48 -3.03 10.00 2.44
N ILE A 49 -2.11 9.18 1.93
CA ILE A 49 -0.69 9.51 1.82
C ILE A 49 -0.45 10.37 0.58
N LYS A 50 0.00 11.61 0.76
CA LYS A 50 0.39 12.49 -0.35
C LYS A 50 1.91 12.64 -0.45
N PRO A 51 2.45 12.94 -1.65
CA PRO A 51 3.84 13.34 -1.78
C PRO A 51 4.15 14.52 -0.85
N GLY A 52 5.32 14.49 -0.20
CA GLY A 52 5.72 15.51 0.79
C GLY A 52 5.40 15.13 2.24
N TYR A 53 4.65 14.06 2.49
CA TYR A 53 4.39 13.59 3.85
C TYR A 53 5.58 12.79 4.38
N ILE A 54 5.86 12.92 5.67
CA ILE A 54 6.80 12.07 6.40
C ILE A 54 5.99 10.96 7.06
N VAL A 55 6.29 9.73 6.69
CA VAL A 55 5.57 8.55 7.16
C VAL A 55 6.50 7.64 7.94
N GLN A 56 5.94 6.96 8.93
CA GLN A 56 6.55 5.88 9.67
C GLN A 56 5.77 4.60 9.39
N LEU A 57 6.45 3.61 8.81
CA LEU A 57 5.91 2.28 8.58
C LEU A 57 6.50 1.31 9.60
N LYS A 58 5.66 0.46 10.18
CA LYS A 58 6.08 -0.73 10.93
C LYS A 58 5.91 -1.94 10.04
N VAL A 59 7.02 -2.58 9.69
CA VAL A 59 7.06 -3.72 8.77
C VAL A 59 7.60 -4.94 9.50
N GLU A 60 6.88 -6.04 9.43
CA GLU A 60 7.35 -7.36 9.85
C GLU A 60 8.20 -7.96 8.73
N VAL A 61 9.43 -8.35 9.05
CA VAL A 61 10.31 -8.98 8.07
C VAL A 61 10.15 -10.49 8.22
N PRO A 62 9.78 -11.23 7.16
CA PRO A 62 9.47 -12.67 7.26
C PRO A 62 10.66 -13.52 7.73
N GLU A 63 11.89 -13.11 7.42
CA GLU A 63 13.13 -13.77 7.86
C GLU A 63 13.36 -13.60 9.38
N ASN A 64 12.95 -12.46 9.94
CA ASN A 64 13.11 -12.12 11.34
C ASN A 64 11.73 -12.05 12.02
N LYS A 65 11.07 -13.21 12.15
CA LYS A 65 9.68 -13.38 12.64
C LYS A 65 9.35 -12.71 13.98
N ARG A 66 10.34 -12.22 14.74
CA ARG A 66 10.15 -11.57 16.05
C ARG A 66 10.38 -10.05 16.03
N ARG A 67 10.95 -9.47 14.97
CA ARG A 67 11.35 -8.05 14.95
C ARG A 67 10.51 -7.24 13.97
N VAL A 68 9.81 -6.24 14.51
CA VAL A 68 9.15 -5.21 13.71
C VAL A 68 10.19 -4.15 13.34
N SER A 69 10.46 -4.01 12.05
CA SER A 69 11.35 -2.99 11.51
C SER A 69 10.60 -1.69 11.28
N VAL A 70 11.20 -0.58 11.69
CA VAL A 70 10.60 0.75 11.55
C VAL A 70 11.27 1.49 10.39
N PHE A 71 10.46 1.90 9.42
CA PHE A 71 10.88 2.69 8.27
C PHE A 71 10.30 4.09 8.37
N LYS A 72 11.15 5.09 8.56
CA LYS A 72 10.77 6.50 8.57
C LYS A 72 11.39 7.22 7.38
N GLY A 73 10.60 7.98 6.64
CA GLY A 73 11.10 8.77 5.52
C GLY A 73 10.02 9.62 4.86
N ILE A 74 10.44 10.41 3.86
CA ILE A 74 9.54 11.27 3.09
C ILE A 74 8.96 10.50 1.91
N VAL A 75 7.68 10.70 1.64
CA VAL A 75 7.02 10.18 0.44
C VAL A 75 7.38 11.07 -0.75
N ILE A 76 8.10 10.50 -1.71
CA ILE A 76 8.57 11.23 -2.90
C ILE A 76 7.57 11.15 -4.05
N ALA A 77 6.82 10.06 -4.14
CA ALA A 77 5.89 9.81 -5.23
C ALA A 77 4.82 8.82 -4.79
N ARG A 78 3.62 8.98 -5.33
CA ARG A 78 2.51 8.02 -5.25
C ARG A 78 2.01 7.73 -6.66
N ARG A 79 1.77 6.46 -6.96
CA ARG A 79 1.15 6.01 -8.21
C ARG A 79 -0.17 5.36 -7.86
N ASN A 80 -1.27 5.97 -8.31
CA ASN A 80 -2.61 5.43 -8.15
C ASN A 80 -2.90 4.46 -9.30
N ALA A 81 -3.10 3.19 -8.97
CA ALA A 81 -3.36 2.12 -9.95
C ALA A 81 -4.32 1.09 -9.34
N GLY A 82 -5.46 1.56 -8.81
CA GLY A 82 -6.44 0.71 -8.13
C GLY A 82 -5.81 -0.05 -6.97
N LEU A 83 -5.91 -1.39 -7.01
CA LEU A 83 -5.30 -2.31 -6.04
C LEU A 83 -3.77 -2.20 -5.99
N ASN A 84 -3.13 -1.91 -7.12
CA ASN A 84 -1.67 -1.82 -7.24
C ASN A 84 -1.15 -0.41 -6.97
N THR A 85 -1.88 0.37 -6.17
CA THR A 85 -1.42 1.69 -5.76
C THR A 85 -0.16 1.57 -4.93
N THR A 86 0.88 2.29 -5.31
CA THR A 86 2.21 2.23 -4.70
C THR A 86 2.67 3.62 -4.29
N PHE A 87 3.50 3.69 -3.26
CA PHE A 87 4.16 4.91 -2.85
C PHE A 87 5.64 4.65 -2.60
N ARG A 88 6.45 5.66 -2.85
CA ARG A 88 7.90 5.61 -2.71
C ARG A 88 8.32 6.47 -1.53
N ILE A 89 9.08 5.89 -0.62
CA ILE A 89 9.69 6.56 0.52
C ILE A 89 11.18 6.74 0.22
N ARG A 90 11.71 7.93 0.53
CA ARG A 90 13.14 8.20 0.57
C ARG A 90 13.58 8.46 2.00
N ARG A 91 14.66 7.79 2.44
CA ARG A 91 15.31 8.02 3.74
C ARG A 91 16.83 7.91 3.58
N LEU A 92 17.59 8.60 4.43
CA LEU A 92 19.01 8.33 4.58
C LEU A 92 19.20 7.27 5.67
N VAL A 93 19.98 6.24 5.37
CA VAL A 93 20.38 5.21 6.33
C VAL A 93 21.90 5.11 6.25
N ALA A 94 22.59 5.33 7.38
CA ALA A 94 24.05 5.24 7.45
C ALA A 94 24.78 6.05 6.34
N GLY A 95 24.29 7.26 6.05
CA GLY A 95 24.88 8.12 5.01
C GLY A 95 24.47 7.79 3.57
N VAL A 96 23.81 6.67 3.32
CA VAL A 96 23.35 6.25 1.98
C VAL A 96 21.88 6.61 1.78
N GLY A 97 21.55 7.23 0.65
CA GLY A 97 20.18 7.54 0.27
C GLY A 97 19.45 6.29 -0.21
N VAL A 98 18.54 5.76 0.61
CA VAL A 98 17.74 4.57 0.28
C VAL A 98 16.35 4.99 -0.15
N GLU A 99 15.93 4.50 -1.32
CA GLU A 99 14.55 4.60 -1.80
C GLU A 99 13.86 3.24 -1.66
N SER A 100 12.69 3.23 -1.06
CA SER A 100 11.89 2.02 -0.86
C SER A 100 10.49 2.21 -1.44
N LEU A 101 10.03 1.22 -2.20
CA LEU A 101 8.70 1.21 -2.80
C LEU A 101 7.80 0.28 -1.99
N PHE A 102 6.64 0.79 -1.57
CA PHE A 102 5.66 0.03 -0.82
C PHE A 102 4.33 0.01 -1.57
N PRO A 103 3.73 -1.18 -1.80
CA PRO A 103 2.36 -1.28 -2.26
C PRO A 103 1.38 -1.02 -1.12
N LEU A 104 0.34 -0.23 -1.37
CA LEU A 104 -0.73 0.01 -0.38
C LEU A 104 -1.51 -1.27 -0.06
N ARG A 105 -1.65 -2.20 -1.02
CA ARG A 105 -2.29 -3.51 -0.76
C ARG A 105 -1.60 -4.29 0.36
N LEU A 106 -0.30 -4.11 0.57
CA LEU A 106 0.43 -4.78 1.66
C LEU A 106 0.01 -4.31 3.07
N TYR A 107 -0.75 -3.21 3.15
CA TYR A 107 -1.36 -2.73 4.39
C TYR A 107 -2.80 -3.22 4.57
N VAL A 108 -3.47 -3.61 3.48
CA VAL A 108 -4.89 -3.96 3.53
C VAL A 108 -5.04 -5.47 3.63
N MET A 109 -5.74 -5.90 4.68
CA MET A 109 -6.05 -7.30 4.90
C MET A 109 -7.15 -7.75 3.94
N THR A 110 -7.02 -8.98 3.48
CA THR A 110 -8.13 -9.92 3.43
C THR A 110 -7.72 -11.13 4.25
N ALA A 111 -8.67 -11.81 4.89
CA ALA A 111 -8.46 -13.08 5.58
C ALA A 111 -8.11 -14.25 4.62
N CYS A 112 -7.81 -13.94 3.36
CA CYS A 112 -7.64 -14.87 2.25
C CYS A 112 -6.51 -14.40 1.34
N ASP A 113 -5.29 -14.25 1.84
CA ASP A 113 -4.15 -14.11 0.95
C ASP A 113 -2.93 -14.85 1.49
N ARG A 114 -2.44 -15.79 0.68
CA ARG A 114 -1.14 -16.48 0.80
C ARG A 114 0.05 -15.51 0.71
N TYR A 115 -0.20 -14.22 0.49
CA TYR A 115 0.77 -13.14 0.41
C TYR A 115 0.66 -12.29 1.67
N SER A 116 1.38 -12.69 2.71
CA SER A 116 1.40 -12.04 4.03
C SER A 116 1.57 -10.51 3.94
N PRO A 117 0.62 -9.71 4.46
CA PRO A 117 0.77 -8.26 4.55
C PRO A 117 1.78 -7.92 5.64
N ASN A 118 3.03 -7.66 5.23
CA ASN A 118 4.12 -7.34 6.14
C ASN A 118 3.95 -5.98 6.84
N ILE A 119 3.02 -5.10 6.44
CA ILE A 119 2.86 -3.78 7.05
C ILE A 119 1.85 -3.84 8.20
N LYS A 120 2.34 -3.71 9.44
CA LYS A 120 1.49 -3.69 10.64
C LYS A 120 0.80 -2.35 10.85
N GLU A 121 1.50 -1.26 10.59
CA GLU A 121 1.01 0.08 10.92
C GLU A 121 1.62 1.14 9.98
N ILE A 122 0.79 2.10 9.57
CA ILE A 122 1.20 3.30 8.83
C ILE A 122 0.83 4.52 9.66
N LYS A 123 1.83 5.32 10.05
CA LYS A 123 1.64 6.59 10.77
C LYS A 123 2.16 7.75 9.93
N VAL A 124 1.34 8.79 9.78
CA VAL A 124 1.79 10.07 9.21
C VAL A 124 2.33 10.91 10.35
N LEU A 125 3.62 11.25 10.31
CA LEU A 125 4.27 12.02 11.36
C LEU A 125 4.23 13.52 11.09
N ASP A 126 4.45 13.91 9.83
CA ASP A 126 4.56 15.32 9.45
C ASP A 126 4.12 15.52 7.99
N LYS A 127 3.67 16.73 7.66
CA LYS A 127 3.15 17.10 6.34
C LYS A 127 3.91 18.31 5.84
N LYS A 128 4.85 18.11 4.89
CA LYS A 128 5.53 19.24 4.24
C LYS A 128 4.73 19.74 3.04
N LYS A 129 4.61 21.07 2.92
CA LYS A 129 4.05 21.73 1.74
C LYS A 129 5.01 21.56 0.57
N VAL A 130 4.54 20.88 -0.48
CA VAL A 130 5.30 20.66 -1.71
C VAL A 130 4.51 21.12 -2.92
N ARG A 131 5.22 21.64 -3.94
CA ARG A 131 4.60 22.13 -5.18
C ARG A 131 4.55 21.08 -6.29
N ARG A 132 5.44 20.09 -6.26
CA ARG A 132 5.54 19.04 -7.29
C ARG A 132 4.86 17.76 -6.83
N ALA A 133 4.15 17.08 -7.73
CA ALA A 133 3.54 15.78 -7.47
C ALA A 133 4.56 14.64 -7.28
N LYS A 134 5.76 14.79 -7.85
CA LYS A 134 6.88 13.85 -7.66
C LYS A 134 8.14 14.62 -7.26
N LEU A 135 8.72 14.24 -6.14
CA LEU A 135 9.84 14.95 -5.50
C LEU A 135 11.19 14.33 -5.89
N TYR A 136 11.39 14.00 -7.17
CA TYR A 136 12.64 13.38 -7.63
C TYR A 136 13.87 14.28 -7.48
N TYR A 137 13.66 15.60 -7.42
CA TYR A 137 14.71 16.57 -7.10
C TYR A 137 15.36 16.36 -5.71
N LEU A 138 14.73 15.56 -4.82
CA LEU A 138 15.32 15.18 -3.54
C LEU A 138 16.48 14.18 -3.67
N ARG A 139 16.74 13.65 -4.88
CA ARG A 139 17.92 12.84 -5.18
C ARG A 139 19.18 13.69 -5.21
N ASP A 140 19.09 14.81 -5.91
CA ASP A 140 20.20 15.74 -6.11
C ASP A 140 20.40 16.67 -4.92
N LYS A 141 19.34 16.89 -4.12
CA LYS A 141 19.43 17.66 -2.87
C LYS A 141 19.96 16.79 -1.74
N MET A 142 21.26 16.94 -1.45
CA MET A 142 22.01 16.21 -0.43
C MET A 142 21.39 16.27 0.98
N ASN A 143 20.67 17.34 1.34
CA ASN A 143 20.35 17.66 2.75
C ASN A 143 18.94 18.22 3.03
N ALA A 144 17.91 17.91 2.25
CA ALA A 144 16.60 18.57 2.44
C ALA A 144 15.75 18.06 3.63
N LEU A 145 16.24 17.12 4.43
CA LEU A 145 15.50 16.53 5.56
C LEU A 145 16.15 16.74 6.92
N LYS A 146 17.10 17.68 7.06
CA LYS A 146 17.44 18.21 8.38
C LYS A 146 16.20 18.91 8.94
N LYS A 147 15.71 18.43 10.09
CA LYS A 147 14.87 19.24 10.96
C LYS A 147 15.73 20.41 11.44
N GLN A 148 15.22 21.64 11.30
CA GLN A 148 15.44 22.63 12.35
C GLN A 148 14.66 22.16 13.57
#